data_AF-A0A7Y6UI52-F1
#
_entry.id   AF-A0A7Y6UI52-F1
#
_cell.length_a   1.000
_cell.length_b   1.000
_cell.length_c   1.000
_cell.angle_alpha   90.00
_cell.angle_beta   90.00
_cell.angle_gamma   90.00
#
_symmetry.space_group_name_H-M   'P 1'
#
loop_
_entity.id
_entity.type
_entity.pdbx_description
1 polymer ?
#
loop_
_entity_poly.entity_id
_entity_poly.type
_entity_poly.pdbx_seq_one_letter_code
_entity_poly.pdbx_strand_id
1 'polypeptide(L)'
;MMLVAGSTVVLFMLVVLVRAVNSGSSSVTPTSRAHETATEAAPAAAHGTTQPTAARARNLPPMPGRMPVHRTETSDSGPAPLAVDDRPPPASRANTTHLEYGGTQLRAQAKAVEPLVHECLAAESAAGALPTGKAMMTYVVAKRGDKYLVEDTAIDDENTTLQGDKLLECLRETARSMKFIGLPREAEALVVSRSVTVEHGKITEYKHVGFSYLR
;
A
#
# COMPACT_ATOMS: atom_id res chain seq x y z
N MET A 1 -52.73 8.65 14.35
CA MET A 1 -51.84 8.69 13.17
C MET A 1 -51.86 10.09 12.57
N MET A 2 -51.02 11.02 13.07
CA MET A 2 -50.74 12.31 12.43
C MET A 2 -49.46 12.87 13.06
N LEU A 3 -48.29 12.35 12.66
CA LEU A 3 -46.99 12.87 13.11
C LEU A 3 -45.84 12.45 12.16
N VAL A 4 -46.09 12.43 10.85
CA VAL A 4 -45.08 12.05 9.84
C VAL A 4 -44.91 13.13 8.74
N ALA A 5 -45.72 14.18 8.71
CA ALA A 5 -45.69 15.16 7.63
C ALA A 5 -44.68 16.32 7.82
N GLY A 6 -44.05 16.47 8.98
CA GLY A 6 -43.16 17.61 9.28
C GLY A 6 -41.68 17.42 8.92
N SER A 7 -41.23 16.18 8.71
CA SER A 7 -39.79 15.86 8.66
C SER A 7 -39.14 16.07 7.28
N THR A 8 -39.92 16.13 6.20
CA THR A 8 -39.37 16.23 4.84
C THR A 8 -38.99 17.65 4.45
N VAL A 9 -39.67 18.66 5.01
CA VAL A 9 -39.42 20.08 4.70
C VAL A 9 -38.07 20.55 5.26
N VAL A 10 -37.69 20.09 6.46
CA VAL A 10 -36.40 20.45 7.09
C VAL A 10 -35.21 19.86 6.33
N LEU A 11 -35.35 18.63 5.83
CA LEU A 11 -34.31 17.94 5.07
C LEU A 11 -34.06 18.59 3.70
N PHE A 12 -35.11 19.09 3.04
CA PHE A 12 -34.97 19.82 1.77
C PHE A 12 -34.27 21.17 1.94
N MET A 13 -34.57 21.92 3.01
CA MET A 13 -33.90 23.19 3.33
C MET A 13 -32.39 23.01 3.57
N LEU A 14 -31.98 21.95 4.27
CA LEU A 14 -30.57 21.64 4.52
C LEU A 14 -29.79 21.33 3.24
N VAL A 15 -30.38 20.61 2.28
CA VAL A 15 -29.71 20.29 0.99
C VAL A 15 -29.51 21.54 0.13
N VAL A 16 -30.44 22.50 0.15
CA VAL A 16 -30.32 23.76 -0.61
C VAL A 16 -29.22 24.65 -0.03
N LEU A 17 -29.10 24.72 1.30
CA LEU A 17 -28.05 25.51 1.97
C LEU A 17 -26.64 24.98 1.69
N VAL A 18 -26.44 23.66 1.66
CA VAL A 18 -25.13 23.06 1.32
C VAL A 18 -24.73 23.33 -0.13
N ARG A 19 -25.68 23.37 -1.06
CA ARG A 19 -25.38 23.71 -2.47
C ARG A 19 -25.04 25.18 -2.67
N ALA A 20 -25.65 26.10 -1.91
CA ALA A 20 -25.38 27.54 -2.04
C ALA A 20 -23.96 27.93 -1.59
N VAL A 21 -23.38 27.21 -0.61
CA VAL A 21 -22.01 27.47 -0.15
C VAL A 21 -20.95 26.95 -1.13
N ASN A 22 -21.25 25.90 -1.89
CA ASN A 22 -20.30 25.28 -2.82
C ASN A 22 -20.26 25.92 -4.22
N SER A 23 -21.14 26.88 -4.53
CA SER A 23 -21.19 27.55 -5.83
C SER A 23 -20.55 28.95 -5.86
N GLY A 24 -19.97 29.40 -4.76
CA GLY A 24 -19.36 30.74 -4.64
C GLY A 24 -17.84 30.73 -4.80
N SER A 25 -17.30 30.39 -5.98
CA SER A 25 -15.93 30.76 -6.39
C SER A 25 -15.72 30.59 -7.89
N SER A 26 -15.99 31.64 -8.66
CA SER A 26 -15.48 31.80 -10.01
C SER A 26 -15.30 33.28 -10.30
N SER A 27 -14.05 33.74 -10.39
CA SER A 27 -13.58 34.72 -11.40
C SER A 27 -12.16 35.19 -11.09
N VAL A 28 -11.16 34.67 -11.82
CA VAL A 28 -9.94 35.43 -12.09
C VAL A 28 -9.74 35.45 -13.61
N THR A 29 -9.75 36.67 -14.13
CA THR A 29 -9.69 37.11 -15.52
C THR A 29 -8.33 36.79 -16.18
N PRO A 30 -8.27 36.50 -17.49
CA PRO A 30 -7.01 36.35 -18.21
C PRO A 30 -6.44 37.73 -18.58
N THR A 31 -5.17 37.99 -18.23
CA THR A 31 -4.41 39.11 -18.79
C THR A 31 -3.55 38.60 -19.94
N SER A 32 -3.99 38.90 -21.16
CA SER A 32 -3.17 38.90 -22.36
C SER A 32 -2.23 40.11 -22.32
N ARG A 33 -0.93 39.89 -22.50
CA ARG A 33 -0.02 40.92 -23.01
C ARG A 33 1.05 40.28 -23.90
N ALA A 34 0.91 40.53 -25.18
CA ALA A 34 1.95 40.36 -26.19
C ALA A 34 2.99 41.49 -26.06
N HIS A 35 4.24 41.16 -26.37
CA HIS A 35 5.40 41.97 -26.82
C HIS A 35 6.65 41.13 -26.49
N GLU A 36 7.69 40.99 -27.30
CA GLU A 36 8.08 41.49 -28.61
C GLU A 36 9.31 40.66 -29.02
N THR A 37 9.54 40.53 -30.33
CA THR A 37 10.64 39.80 -30.95
C THR A 37 11.97 40.56 -30.84
N ALA A 38 13.09 39.89 -30.56
CA ALA A 38 14.40 40.26 -31.08
C ALA A 38 15.40 39.09 -31.05
N THR A 39 15.81 38.69 -32.25
CA THR A 39 16.94 37.83 -32.61
C THR A 39 18.28 38.48 -32.22
N GLU A 40 19.31 37.68 -31.83
CA GLU A 40 20.59 37.55 -32.56
C GLU A 40 21.71 36.79 -31.81
N ALA A 41 22.33 35.88 -32.59
CA ALA A 41 23.69 35.34 -32.57
C ALA A 41 24.26 34.46 -31.43
N ALA A 42 24.61 33.23 -31.85
CA ALA A 42 25.60 32.27 -31.32
C ALA A 42 27.06 32.85 -31.41
N PRO A 43 28.17 32.16 -31.00
CA PRO A 43 28.34 30.72 -30.80
C PRO A 43 29.30 30.24 -29.67
N ALA A 44 29.36 28.89 -29.56
CA ALA A 44 30.55 28.04 -29.39
C ALA A 44 30.71 27.21 -28.09
N ALA A 45 30.83 25.89 -28.34
CA ALA A 45 31.61 24.87 -27.61
C ALA A 45 31.17 24.49 -26.18
N ALA A 46 31.26 23.25 -25.69
CA ALA A 46 31.60 21.95 -26.24
C ALA A 46 31.31 20.90 -25.13
N HIS A 47 31.32 19.63 -25.54
CA HIS A 47 31.56 18.43 -24.72
C HIS A 47 30.48 17.98 -23.72
N GLY A 48 29.96 16.77 -23.97
CA GLY A 48 29.22 16.02 -22.95
C GLY A 48 28.46 14.80 -23.43
N THR A 49 28.96 14.05 -24.42
CA THR A 49 28.37 12.75 -24.78
C THR A 49 28.56 11.77 -23.62
N THR A 50 27.50 11.48 -22.86
CA THR A 50 27.46 10.34 -21.94
C THR A 50 26.48 9.31 -22.45
N GLN A 51 27.04 8.32 -23.13
CA GLN A 51 26.38 7.08 -23.52
C GLN A 51 26.68 6.04 -22.42
N PRO A 52 25.69 5.46 -21.74
CA PRO A 52 25.90 4.24 -20.99
C PRO A 52 25.75 3.05 -21.95
N THR A 53 26.89 2.54 -22.39
CA THR A 53 27.00 1.26 -23.10
C THR A 53 26.67 0.12 -22.14
N ALA A 54 25.73 -0.73 -22.54
CA ALA A 54 25.42 -1.99 -21.88
C ALA A 54 26.65 -2.92 -21.87
N ALA A 55 27.06 -3.37 -20.68
CA ALA A 55 27.99 -4.47 -20.51
C ALA A 55 27.28 -5.65 -19.84
N ARG A 56 26.97 -6.66 -20.65
CA ARG A 56 26.57 -8.00 -20.24
C ARG A 56 27.85 -8.80 -20.01
N ALA A 57 28.11 -9.27 -18.78
CA ALA A 57 28.97 -10.44 -18.58
C ALA A 57 28.68 -11.11 -17.23
N ARG A 58 28.22 -12.36 -17.34
CA ARG A 58 28.08 -13.35 -16.27
C ARG A 58 29.44 -13.60 -15.63
N ASN A 59 29.52 -13.62 -14.30
CA ASN A 59 30.58 -14.31 -13.56
C ASN A 59 30.07 -14.65 -12.15
N LEU A 60 29.42 -15.81 -12.03
CA LEU A 60 29.23 -16.48 -10.74
C LEU A 60 30.18 -17.68 -10.70
N PRO A 61 31.05 -17.80 -9.68
CA PRO A 61 31.96 -18.94 -9.55
C PRO A 61 31.20 -20.25 -9.22
N PRO A 62 31.77 -21.41 -9.59
CA PRO A 62 31.12 -22.72 -9.48
C PRO A 62 30.99 -23.19 -8.03
N MET A 63 29.83 -23.72 -7.67
CA MET A 63 29.63 -24.53 -6.47
C MET A 63 30.41 -25.86 -6.60
N PRO A 64 31.21 -26.27 -5.60
CA PRO A 64 31.70 -27.64 -5.53
C PRO A 64 30.62 -28.59 -4.98
N GLY A 65 30.53 -29.73 -5.65
CA GLY A 65 29.53 -30.79 -5.48
C GLY A 65 29.64 -31.66 -4.22
N ARG A 66 28.70 -32.60 -4.15
CA ARG A 66 28.35 -33.47 -3.03
C ARG A 66 29.28 -34.68 -2.81
N MET A 67 29.15 -35.24 -1.60
CA MET A 67 29.18 -36.67 -1.18
C MET A 67 30.43 -37.13 -0.39
N PRO A 68 30.41 -38.33 0.25
CA PRO A 68 29.75 -38.61 1.54
C PRO A 68 30.70 -39.34 2.52
N VAL A 69 30.48 -39.28 3.84
CA VAL A 69 31.16 -40.23 4.77
C VAL A 69 30.20 -40.71 5.85
N HIS A 70 30.12 -42.04 5.95
CA HIS A 70 29.37 -42.84 6.91
C HIS A 70 30.09 -42.99 8.26
N ARG A 71 29.29 -43.42 9.26
CA ARG A 71 29.59 -44.33 10.40
C ARG A 71 29.64 -43.63 11.78
N THR A 72 28.56 -43.68 12.58
CA THR A 72 28.06 -44.73 13.53
C THR A 72 28.84 -44.77 14.85
N GLU A 73 28.13 -44.53 15.97
CA GLU A 73 28.17 -45.24 17.28
C GLU A 73 27.22 -44.51 18.27
N THR A 74 26.02 -45.05 18.55
CA THR A 74 25.59 -45.74 19.79
C THR A 74 25.92 -45.02 21.11
N SER A 75 24.90 -44.52 21.83
CA SER A 75 24.38 -45.21 23.02
C SER A 75 23.16 -44.50 23.63
N ASP A 76 22.36 -45.32 24.28
CA ASP A 76 21.00 -45.17 24.77
C ASP A 76 20.90 -44.36 26.09
N SER A 77 19.90 -43.48 26.22
CA SER A 77 19.37 -42.94 27.49
C SER A 77 18.11 -42.11 27.23
N GLY A 78 16.96 -42.80 27.22
CA GLY A 78 15.58 -42.37 27.56
C GLY A 78 15.08 -40.94 27.26
N PRO A 79 13.98 -40.76 26.50
CA PRO A 79 13.24 -39.50 26.55
C PRO A 79 12.39 -39.46 27.81
N ALA A 80 12.76 -38.61 28.78
CA ALA A 80 11.81 -38.12 29.76
C ALA A 80 10.71 -37.34 29.01
N PRO A 81 9.41 -37.56 29.29
CA PRO A 81 8.36 -36.77 28.66
C PRO A 81 8.48 -35.34 29.17
N LEU A 82 8.82 -34.42 28.26
CA LEU A 82 8.67 -32.99 28.50
C LEU A 82 7.18 -32.75 28.76
N ALA A 83 6.84 -32.47 30.02
CA ALA A 83 5.54 -31.93 30.37
C ALA A 83 5.37 -30.61 29.60
N VAL A 84 4.57 -30.64 28.53
CA VAL A 84 4.11 -29.44 27.85
C VAL A 84 3.13 -28.78 28.81
N ASP A 85 3.62 -27.79 29.56
CA ASP A 85 2.78 -26.91 30.34
C ASP A 85 1.94 -26.10 29.36
N ASP A 86 0.67 -26.50 29.18
CA ASP A 86 -0.32 -25.92 28.27
C ASP A 86 -0.90 -24.61 28.85
N ARG A 87 -0.02 -23.77 29.41
CA ARG A 87 -0.37 -22.47 29.97
C ARG A 87 0.27 -21.38 29.12
N PRO A 88 -0.51 -20.47 28.53
CA PRO A 88 0.06 -19.33 27.83
C PRO A 88 0.95 -18.55 28.82
N PRO A 89 2.21 -18.24 28.46
CA PRO A 89 3.10 -17.52 29.36
C PRO A 89 2.46 -16.17 29.72
N PRO A 90 2.56 -15.74 30.98
CA PRO A 90 2.00 -14.47 31.43
C PRO A 90 2.58 -13.34 30.58
N ALA A 91 1.72 -12.41 30.16
CA ALA A 91 2.06 -11.24 29.35
C ALA A 91 3.13 -10.38 30.05
N SER A 92 4.40 -10.75 29.89
CA SER A 92 5.54 -9.94 30.30
C SER A 92 5.89 -8.97 29.18
N ARG A 93 6.34 -7.78 29.58
CA ARG A 93 6.55 -6.54 28.81
C ARG A 93 7.54 -6.61 27.62
N ALA A 94 7.87 -7.77 27.09
CA ALA A 94 8.80 -7.92 25.98
C ALA A 94 8.49 -9.18 25.16
N ASN A 95 7.28 -9.28 24.59
CA ASN A 95 7.03 -10.36 23.63
C ASN A 95 7.77 -10.08 22.30
N THR A 96 9.01 -10.56 22.21
CA THR A 96 9.92 -10.44 21.06
C THR A 96 9.73 -11.53 20.00
N THR A 97 8.78 -12.46 20.20
CA THR A 97 8.53 -13.59 19.26
C THR A 97 8.02 -13.17 17.89
N HIS A 98 7.76 -11.87 17.66
CA HIS A 98 7.09 -11.38 16.46
C HIS A 98 7.94 -10.42 15.61
N LEU A 99 9.26 -10.44 15.72
CA LEU A 99 10.16 -9.68 14.82
C LEU A 99 9.95 -10.02 13.34
N GLU A 100 9.52 -11.24 13.05
CA GLU A 100 9.20 -11.72 11.70
C GLU A 100 7.92 -11.11 11.12
N TYR A 101 7.14 -10.37 11.92
CA TYR A 101 5.78 -10.01 11.58
C TYR A 101 5.72 -8.85 10.60
N GLY A 102 6.67 -7.90 10.61
CA GLY A 102 6.61 -6.75 9.71
C GLY A 102 6.48 -7.18 8.24
N GLY A 103 7.54 -7.71 7.63
CA GLY A 103 7.50 -8.07 6.22
C GLY A 103 6.60 -9.28 5.88
N THR A 104 6.61 -10.33 6.71
CA THR A 104 5.90 -11.59 6.40
C THR A 104 4.40 -11.45 6.54
N GLN A 105 3.92 -10.78 7.60
CA GLN A 105 2.48 -10.53 7.77
C GLN A 105 1.96 -9.59 6.69
N LEU A 106 2.72 -8.54 6.33
CA LEU A 106 2.32 -7.63 5.25
C LEU A 106 2.12 -8.38 3.94
N ARG A 107 3.08 -9.24 3.55
CA ARG A 107 2.92 -10.09 2.35
C ARG A 107 1.72 -11.03 2.45
N ALA A 108 1.51 -11.66 3.60
CA ALA A 108 0.37 -12.55 3.82
C ALA A 108 -0.97 -11.79 3.71
N GLN A 109 -1.07 -10.59 4.30
CA GLN A 109 -2.27 -9.76 4.26
C GLN A 109 -2.53 -9.18 2.86
N ALA A 110 -1.50 -8.74 2.13
CA ALA A 110 -1.66 -8.33 0.74
C ALA A 110 -2.20 -9.46 -0.13
N LYS A 111 -1.65 -10.68 0.01
CA LYS A 111 -2.18 -11.85 -0.70
C LYS A 111 -3.61 -12.18 -0.30
N ALA A 112 -3.97 -12.03 0.98
CA ALA A 112 -5.31 -12.30 1.47
C ALA A 112 -6.37 -11.32 0.90
N VAL A 113 -6.00 -10.06 0.67
CA VAL A 113 -6.91 -9.04 0.12
C VAL A 113 -6.78 -8.85 -1.39
N GLU A 114 -5.83 -9.51 -2.05
CA GLU A 114 -5.67 -9.48 -3.50
C GLU A 114 -6.97 -9.82 -4.27
N PRO A 115 -7.81 -10.79 -3.85
CA PRO A 115 -9.11 -11.01 -4.48
C PRO A 115 -10.03 -9.77 -4.48
N LEU A 116 -10.01 -8.98 -3.40
CA LEU A 116 -10.81 -7.74 -3.31
C LEU A 116 -10.30 -6.68 -4.29
N VAL A 117 -8.99 -6.65 -4.55
CA VAL A 117 -8.41 -5.76 -5.57
C VAL A 117 -8.89 -6.17 -6.97
N HIS A 118 -8.95 -7.47 -7.25
CA HIS A 118 -9.52 -7.97 -8.49
C HIS A 118 -11.02 -7.65 -8.63
N GLU A 119 -11.79 -7.71 -7.54
CA GLU A 119 -13.20 -7.30 -7.53
C GLU A 119 -13.36 -5.81 -7.88
N CYS A 120 -12.53 -4.93 -7.31
CA CYS A 120 -12.51 -3.51 -7.65
C CYS A 120 -12.28 -3.29 -9.17
N LEU A 121 -11.32 -4.00 -9.76
CA LEU A 121 -11.00 -3.88 -11.19
C LEU A 121 -12.09 -4.50 -12.08
N ALA A 122 -12.71 -5.59 -11.63
CA ALA A 122 -13.82 -6.23 -12.33
C ALA A 122 -15.04 -5.31 -12.38
N ALA A 123 -15.33 -4.56 -11.32
CA ALA A 123 -16.41 -3.59 -11.29
C ALA A 123 -16.21 -2.46 -12.32
N GLU A 124 -15.00 -1.92 -12.44
CA GLU A 124 -14.66 -0.92 -13.47
C GLU A 124 -14.75 -1.51 -14.88
N SER A 125 -14.28 -2.74 -15.08
CA SER A 125 -14.37 -3.46 -16.36
C SER A 125 -15.82 -3.69 -16.77
N ALA A 126 -16.69 -4.04 -15.83
CA ALA A 126 -18.12 -4.20 -16.07
C ALA A 126 -18.81 -2.86 -16.41
N ALA A 127 -18.27 -1.73 -15.94
CA ALA A 127 -18.69 -0.40 -16.31
C ALA A 127 -18.10 0.08 -17.67
N GLY A 128 -17.33 -0.77 -18.36
CA GLY A 128 -16.71 -0.46 -19.65
C GLY A 128 -15.38 0.28 -19.56
N ALA A 129 -14.82 0.45 -18.36
CA ALA A 129 -13.52 1.08 -18.15
C ALA A 129 -12.40 0.02 -18.11
N LEU A 130 -11.25 0.33 -18.74
CA LEU A 130 -10.05 -0.51 -18.70
C LEU A 130 -8.90 0.28 -18.05
N PRO A 131 -8.91 0.41 -16.72
CA PRO A 131 -7.97 1.28 -16.02
C PRO A 131 -6.52 0.86 -16.28
N THR A 132 -5.65 1.85 -16.46
CA THR A 132 -4.21 1.66 -16.63
C THR A 132 -3.48 2.73 -15.84
N GLY A 133 -2.41 2.33 -15.15
CA GLY A 133 -1.60 3.22 -14.33
C GLY A 133 -1.13 2.56 -13.05
N LYS A 134 -0.53 3.36 -12.18
CA LYS A 134 0.02 2.93 -10.90
C LYS A 134 -0.68 3.67 -9.77
N ALA A 135 -1.16 2.95 -8.76
CA ALA A 135 -1.62 3.53 -7.51
C ALA A 135 -0.55 3.36 -6.44
N MET A 136 -0.12 4.47 -5.84
CA MET A 136 0.74 4.48 -4.67
C MET A 136 -0.11 4.77 -3.44
N MET A 137 -0.13 3.84 -2.49
CA MET A 137 -1.00 3.92 -1.33
C MET A 137 -0.20 3.76 -0.06
N THR A 138 -0.55 4.54 0.95
CA THR A 138 -0.01 4.40 2.31
C THR A 138 -1.12 3.99 3.26
N TYR A 139 -0.83 3.15 4.24
CA TYR A 139 -1.77 2.83 5.32
C TYR A 139 -1.06 2.68 6.65
N VAL A 140 -1.78 2.97 7.74
CA VAL A 140 -1.27 2.93 9.11
C VAL A 140 -1.97 1.83 9.88
N VAL A 141 -1.20 0.84 10.34
CA VAL A 141 -1.67 -0.19 11.26
C VAL A 141 -1.33 0.23 12.68
N ALA A 142 -2.32 0.29 13.55
CA ALA A 142 -2.13 0.65 14.95
C ALA A 142 -3.03 -0.19 15.87
N LYS A 143 -2.69 -0.17 17.16
CA LYS A 143 -3.42 -0.92 18.19
C LYS A 143 -4.65 -0.12 18.66
N ARG A 144 -5.82 -0.74 18.63
CA ARG A 144 -7.08 -0.23 19.22
C ARG A 144 -7.67 -1.28 20.15
N GLY A 145 -7.59 -1.03 21.46
CA GLY A 145 -7.93 -2.04 22.47
C GLY A 145 -7.07 -3.29 22.28
N ASP A 146 -7.70 -4.44 22.09
CA ASP A 146 -7.02 -5.73 21.91
C ASP A 146 -6.80 -6.12 20.43
N LYS A 147 -7.03 -5.20 19.49
CA LYS A 147 -6.93 -5.46 18.04
C LYS A 147 -5.91 -4.57 17.36
N TYR A 148 -5.37 -5.06 16.26
CA TYR A 148 -4.50 -4.30 15.36
C TYR A 148 -5.27 -4.03 14.06
N LEU A 149 -5.55 -2.76 13.80
CA LEU A 149 -6.43 -2.33 12.73
C LEU A 149 -5.71 -1.35 11.82
N VAL A 150 -6.11 -1.30 10.55
CA VAL A 150 -5.74 -0.21 9.65
C VAL A 150 -6.62 0.99 10.00
N GLU A 151 -6.02 2.04 10.53
CA GLU A 151 -6.73 3.23 11.03
C GLU A 151 -6.79 4.34 9.99
N ASP A 152 -5.73 4.46 9.19
CA ASP A 152 -5.63 5.46 8.14
C ASP A 152 -5.13 4.83 6.84
N THR A 153 -5.57 5.42 5.73
CA THR A 153 -5.22 5.05 4.36
C THR A 153 -5.08 6.34 3.58
N ALA A 154 -4.07 6.47 2.74
CA ALA A 154 -3.87 7.64 1.88
C ALA A 154 -3.44 7.20 0.49
N ILE A 155 -3.75 8.05 -0.51
CA ILE A 155 -3.17 7.97 -1.85
C ILE A 155 -2.03 9.00 -1.90
N ASP A 156 -0.91 8.60 -2.46
CA ASP A 156 0.16 9.52 -2.81
C ASP A 156 -0.11 10.03 -4.23
N ASP A 157 -0.71 11.23 -4.32
CA ASP A 157 -1.16 11.84 -5.56
C ASP A 157 -0.01 12.15 -6.53
N GLU A 158 1.19 12.41 -5.99
CA GLU A 158 2.38 12.71 -6.80
C GLU A 158 2.91 11.45 -7.51
N ASN A 159 2.80 10.29 -6.86
CA ASN A 159 3.29 9.01 -7.38
C ASN A 159 2.20 8.11 -7.96
N THR A 160 0.95 8.56 -7.95
CA THR A 160 -0.21 7.86 -8.49
C THR A 160 -0.57 8.36 -9.88
N THR A 161 -0.53 7.46 -10.85
CA THR A 161 -0.98 7.72 -12.24
C THR A 161 -2.29 7.03 -12.57
N LEU A 162 -2.71 6.05 -11.75
CA LEU A 162 -3.98 5.36 -11.90
C LEU A 162 -5.14 6.34 -11.67
N GLN A 163 -6.01 6.46 -12.65
CA GLN A 163 -7.17 7.36 -12.62
C GLN A 163 -8.43 6.63 -12.12
N GLY A 164 -9.37 7.41 -11.60
CA GLY A 164 -10.71 6.94 -11.20
C GLY A 164 -10.90 6.90 -9.69
N ASP A 165 -11.56 7.92 -9.15
CA ASP A 165 -11.77 8.08 -7.71
C ASP A 165 -12.45 6.87 -7.07
N LYS A 166 -13.42 6.27 -7.74
CA LYS A 166 -14.12 5.07 -7.26
C LYS A 166 -13.19 3.86 -7.14
N LEU A 167 -12.31 3.68 -8.13
CA LEU A 167 -11.31 2.63 -8.10
C LEU A 167 -10.30 2.88 -6.98
N LEU A 168 -9.76 4.09 -6.87
CA LEU A 168 -8.81 4.46 -5.82
C LEU A 168 -9.41 4.29 -4.42
N GLU A 169 -10.67 4.66 -4.23
CA GLU A 169 -11.38 4.45 -2.97
C GLU A 169 -11.62 2.95 -2.68
N CYS A 170 -12.04 2.17 -3.69
CA CYS A 170 -12.17 0.72 -3.56
C CYS A 170 -10.85 0.08 -3.14
N LEU A 171 -9.73 0.52 -3.74
CA LEU A 171 -8.40 0.09 -3.34
C LEU A 171 -8.10 0.46 -1.87
N ARG A 172 -8.49 1.64 -1.38
CA ARG A 172 -8.31 2.00 0.05
C ARG A 172 -9.08 1.07 0.97
N GLU A 173 -10.31 0.74 0.62
CA GLU A 173 -11.13 -0.21 1.39
C GLU A 173 -10.52 -1.62 1.45
N THR A 174 -9.82 -2.07 0.40
CA THR A 174 -9.08 -3.35 0.48
C THR A 174 -7.98 -3.33 1.55
N ALA A 175 -7.33 -2.18 1.78
CA ALA A 175 -6.33 -2.06 2.83
C ALA A 175 -6.98 -2.15 4.22
N ARG A 176 -8.13 -1.49 4.43
CA ARG A 176 -8.91 -1.56 5.67
C ARG A 176 -9.40 -2.96 6.03
N SER A 177 -9.54 -3.82 5.01
CA SER A 177 -9.95 -5.21 5.17
C SER A 177 -8.85 -6.13 5.72
N MET A 178 -7.58 -5.70 5.69
CA MET A 178 -6.45 -6.47 6.23
C MET A 178 -6.57 -6.70 7.74
N LYS A 179 -6.12 -7.88 8.20
CA LYS A 179 -6.20 -8.31 9.60
C LYS A 179 -4.81 -8.58 10.17
N PHE A 180 -4.39 -7.70 11.07
CA PHE A 180 -3.11 -7.82 11.75
C PHE A 180 -3.30 -8.48 13.12
N ILE A 181 -2.39 -9.38 13.47
CA ILE A 181 -2.36 -10.08 14.76
C ILE A 181 -1.31 -9.51 15.72
N GLY A 182 -0.54 -8.52 15.29
CA GLY A 182 0.53 -7.92 16.08
C GLY A 182 1.17 -6.72 15.39
N LEU A 183 1.92 -5.94 16.17
CA LEU A 183 2.93 -4.99 15.66
C LEU A 183 4.33 -5.46 16.10
N PRO A 184 5.37 -5.23 15.30
CA PRO A 184 6.73 -5.59 15.70
C PRO A 184 7.23 -4.73 16.87
N ARG A 185 7.86 -5.36 17.86
CA ARG A 185 8.47 -4.69 19.03
C ARG A 185 7.45 -3.83 19.83
N GLU A 186 7.94 -2.76 20.45
CA GLU A 186 7.20 -1.70 21.13
C GLU A 186 6.64 -0.64 20.15
N ALA A 187 6.46 -0.97 18.86
CA ALA A 187 5.92 0.00 17.91
C ALA A 187 4.46 0.35 18.24
N GLU A 188 4.16 1.63 18.29
CA GLU A 188 2.80 2.14 18.47
C GLU A 188 1.99 1.99 17.17
N ALA A 189 2.66 2.14 16.03
CA ALA A 189 2.08 1.95 14.71
C ALA A 189 3.10 1.47 13.67
N LEU A 190 2.57 0.94 12.57
CA LEU A 190 3.30 0.54 11.38
C LEU A 190 2.74 1.31 10.18
N VAL A 191 3.56 2.14 9.56
CA VAL A 191 3.22 2.85 8.32
C VAL A 191 3.73 2.03 7.15
N VAL A 192 2.88 1.76 6.17
CA VAL A 192 3.21 0.90 5.04
C VAL A 192 2.87 1.60 3.74
N SER A 193 3.81 1.60 2.79
CA SER A 193 3.57 2.04 1.43
C SER A 193 3.50 0.84 0.50
N ARG A 194 2.47 0.77 -0.33
CA ARG A 194 2.24 -0.28 -1.34
C ARG A 194 1.98 0.33 -2.70
N SER A 195 2.39 -0.37 -3.75
CA SER A 195 2.06 -0.01 -5.13
C SER A 195 1.26 -1.11 -5.81
N VAL A 196 0.22 -0.70 -6.53
CA VAL A 196 -0.56 -1.56 -7.44
C VAL A 196 -0.41 -0.98 -8.84
N THR A 197 0.18 -1.73 -9.76
CA THR A 197 0.27 -1.37 -11.18
C THR A 197 -0.76 -2.17 -11.95
N VAL A 198 -1.55 -1.46 -12.76
CA VAL A 198 -2.64 -2.02 -13.55
C VAL A 198 -2.40 -1.66 -15.01
N GLU A 199 -2.60 -2.64 -15.90
CA GLU A 199 -2.59 -2.45 -17.35
C GLU A 199 -3.83 -3.09 -17.94
N HIS A 200 -4.62 -2.30 -18.67
CA HIS A 200 -5.86 -2.77 -19.33
C HIS A 200 -6.79 -3.55 -18.38
N GLY A 201 -6.98 -3.04 -17.17
CA GLY A 201 -7.82 -3.67 -16.15
C GLY A 201 -7.21 -4.90 -15.46
N LYS A 202 -5.93 -5.21 -15.67
CA LYS A 202 -5.23 -6.34 -15.04
C LYS A 202 -4.08 -5.88 -14.17
N ILE A 203 -3.94 -6.50 -12.99
CA ILE A 203 -2.79 -6.25 -12.11
C ILE A 203 -1.53 -6.82 -12.77
N THR A 204 -0.51 -5.98 -13.00
CA THR A 204 0.81 -6.41 -13.50
C THR A 204 1.87 -6.38 -12.43
N GLU A 205 1.69 -5.56 -11.39
CA GLU A 205 2.57 -5.53 -10.22
C GLU A 205 1.77 -5.25 -8.95
N TYR A 206 2.03 -6.04 -7.90
CA TYR A 206 1.49 -5.81 -6.57
C TYR A 206 2.59 -6.00 -5.52
N LYS A 207 3.08 -4.90 -4.95
CA LYS A 207 4.24 -4.93 -4.04
C LYS A 207 4.12 -3.96 -2.87
N HIS A 208 4.78 -4.31 -1.78
CA HIS A 208 5.13 -3.36 -0.73
C HIS A 208 6.39 -2.61 -1.15
N VAL A 209 6.33 -1.29 -1.11
CA VAL A 209 7.43 -0.40 -1.48
C VAL A 209 8.32 -0.13 -0.27
N GLY A 210 7.71 0.00 0.90
CA GLY A 210 8.41 0.22 2.16
C GLY A 210 7.47 0.14 3.35
N PHE A 211 8.06 0.11 4.54
CA PHE A 211 7.33 0.27 5.79
C PHE A 211 8.25 0.88 6.85
N SER A 212 7.66 1.56 7.83
CA SER A 212 8.36 2.16 8.96
C SER A 212 7.56 1.97 10.25
N TYR A 213 8.27 1.99 11.38
CA TYR A 213 7.68 1.85 12.70
C TYR A 213 7.62 3.22 13.38
N LEU A 214 6.46 3.53 13.97
CA LEU A 214 6.31 4.65 14.88
C LEU A 214 6.46 4.16 16.32
N ARG A 215 7.11 4.97 17.15
CA ARG A 215 7.35 4.74 18.59
C ARG A 215 7.02 6.00 19.36
#